data_AF-A0A645HWX4-F1
#
_entry.id   AF-A0A645HWX4-F1
#
_cell.length_a   1.000
_cell.length_b   1.000
_cell.length_c   1.000
_cell.angle_alpha   90.00
_cell.angle_beta   90.00
_cell.angle_gamma   90.00
#
_symmetry.space_group_name_H-M   'P 1'
#
loop_
_entity.id
_entity.type
_entity.pdbx_description
1 polymer ?
#
loop_
_entity_poly.entity_id
_entity_poly.type
_entity_poly.pdbx_seq_one_letter_code
_entity_poly.pdbx_strand_id
1 'polypeptide(L)'
;MMVADEVQVGMGRTGYLFATDYSKVAPDILCLGKSISGSVVPLSACVCTERAFKGMFPDPLLHSTTTGGNPLATAAGIAAFHVILSEDLCGKAQKSGAIFMEGLEKLHKKYPKLLTTYRGRGLMIAMEFCDGDMGYEVVYEAFNRGILLSGSLINAKTIRIEPPLVITEEHVRKALDILDESMGIVYPKHFK
;
A
#
# COMPACT_ATOMS: atom_id res chain seq x y z
N MET A 1 7.55 24.21 -7.88
CA MET A 1 6.26 23.66 -7.43
C MET A 1 6.46 22.17 -7.21
N MET A 2 6.08 21.61 -6.07
CA MET A 2 6.17 20.19 -5.78
C MET A 2 4.78 19.55 -5.77
N VAL A 3 4.62 18.46 -6.52
CA VAL A 3 3.42 17.63 -6.51
C VAL A 3 3.76 16.30 -5.83
N ALA A 4 3.03 15.95 -4.78
CA ALA A 4 3.14 14.66 -4.12
C ALA A 4 1.95 13.78 -4.55
N ASP A 5 2.24 12.69 -5.27
CA ASP A 5 1.25 11.66 -5.55
C ASP A 5 1.16 10.70 -4.37
N GLU A 6 0.11 10.88 -3.57
CA GLU A 6 -0.20 10.08 -2.39
C GLU A 6 -1.39 9.15 -2.60
N VAL A 7 -1.79 8.95 -3.86
CA VAL A 7 -2.95 8.11 -4.21
C VAL A 7 -2.78 6.67 -3.71
N GLN A 8 -1.55 6.16 -3.63
CA GLN A 8 -1.27 4.82 -3.09
C GLN A 8 -0.67 4.83 -1.68
N VAL A 9 0.21 5.78 -1.38
CA VAL A 9 1.01 5.79 -0.14
C VAL A 9 0.36 6.55 1.02
N GLY A 10 -0.66 7.35 0.73
CA GLY A 10 -1.40 8.12 1.73
C GLY A 10 -2.40 7.27 2.50
N MET A 11 -3.24 7.96 3.27
CA MET A 11 -4.31 7.37 4.08
C MET A 11 -3.80 6.29 5.06
N GLY A 12 -2.63 6.48 5.67
CA GLY A 12 -2.10 5.56 6.69
C GLY A 12 -1.27 4.39 6.16
N ARG A 13 -1.21 4.18 4.84
CA ARG A 13 -0.57 3.01 4.21
C ARG A 13 0.88 2.79 4.64
N THR A 14 1.66 3.87 4.72
CA THR A 14 3.07 3.84 5.12
C THR A 14 3.28 3.98 6.64
N GLY A 15 2.21 3.91 7.43
CA GLY A 15 2.25 4.16 8.88
C GLY A 15 2.21 5.65 9.27
N TYR A 16 2.03 6.54 8.30
CA TYR A 16 1.77 7.97 8.50
C TYR A 16 0.50 8.32 7.74
N LEU A 17 -0.23 9.36 8.18
CA LEU A 17 -1.46 9.77 7.49
C LEU A 17 -1.16 10.06 6.01
N PHE A 18 -0.10 10.83 5.77
CA PHE A 18 0.51 11.01 4.46
C PHE A 18 1.99 10.60 4.53
N ALA A 19 2.51 9.97 3.48
CA ALA A 19 3.92 9.60 3.38
C ALA A 19 4.85 10.83 3.40
N THR A 20 4.38 12.00 2.98
CA THR A 20 5.10 13.26 3.12
C THR A 20 5.31 13.68 4.57
N ASP A 21 4.46 13.26 5.51
CA ASP A 21 4.61 13.55 6.94
C ASP A 21 5.88 12.89 7.51
N TYR A 22 6.17 11.66 7.07
CA TYR A 22 7.44 11.00 7.39
C TYR A 22 8.63 11.83 6.90
N SER A 23 8.56 12.29 5.65
CA SER A 23 9.64 13.02 5.00
C SER A 23 9.73 14.47 5.50
N LYS A 24 8.76 14.93 6.29
CA LYS A 24 8.60 16.32 6.73
C LYS A 24 8.61 17.31 5.56
N VAL A 25 7.93 16.93 4.48
CA VAL A 25 7.83 17.73 3.26
C VAL A 25 6.41 18.27 3.14
N ALA A 26 6.27 19.58 2.90
CA ALA A 26 4.99 20.20 2.57
C ALA A 26 4.91 20.41 1.05
N PRO A 27 4.15 19.59 0.30
CA PRO A 27 4.02 19.76 -1.15
C PRO A 27 3.14 20.97 -1.48
N ASP A 28 3.31 21.52 -2.68
CA ASP A 28 2.41 22.56 -3.20
C ASP A 28 1.05 21.98 -3.62
N ILE A 29 1.05 20.72 -4.06
CA ILE A 29 -0.11 19.93 -4.48
C ILE A 29 0.00 18.50 -3.93
N LEU A 30 -1.04 18.02 -3.26
CA LEU A 30 -1.17 16.65 -2.76
C LEU A 30 -2.31 15.94 -3.49
N CYS A 31 -2.00 14.83 -4.17
CA CYS A 31 -2.98 14.01 -4.87
C CYS A 31 -3.42 12.83 -4.01
N LEU A 32 -4.73 12.63 -3.87
CA LEU A 32 -5.32 11.54 -3.09
C LEU A 32 -6.36 10.78 -3.94
N GLY A 33 -6.53 9.50 -3.63
CA GLY A 33 -7.48 8.59 -4.28
C GLY A 33 -7.55 7.27 -3.53
N LYS A 34 -7.86 6.17 -4.23
CA LYS A 34 -7.94 4.80 -3.67
C LYS A 34 -8.67 4.75 -2.31
N SER A 35 -7.91 4.72 -1.21
CA SER A 35 -8.44 4.55 0.15
C SER A 35 -9.06 5.82 0.74
N ILE A 36 -9.04 6.96 0.04
CA ILE A 36 -9.55 8.25 0.54
C ILE A 36 -11.04 8.19 0.95
N SER A 37 -11.83 7.31 0.34
CA SER A 37 -13.25 7.06 0.66
C SER A 37 -13.49 5.76 1.44
N GLY A 38 -12.43 5.17 2.03
CA GLY A 38 -12.49 3.84 2.62
C GLY A 38 -12.74 2.74 1.58
N SER A 39 -12.48 3.02 0.30
CA SER A 39 -12.75 2.14 -0.85
C SER A 39 -14.23 1.76 -1.04
N VAL A 40 -15.16 2.54 -0.46
CA VAL A 40 -16.62 2.29 -0.56
C VAL A 40 -17.20 2.84 -1.86
N VAL A 41 -16.73 4.02 -2.29
CA VAL A 41 -17.23 4.75 -3.46
C VAL A 41 -16.07 5.50 -4.12
N PRO A 42 -15.99 5.64 -5.46
CA PRO A 42 -14.90 6.36 -6.09
C PRO A 42 -14.80 7.81 -5.63
N LEU A 43 -13.61 8.18 -5.15
CA LEU A 43 -13.27 9.54 -4.74
C LEU A 43 -11.79 9.81 -5.03
N SER A 44 -11.49 11.01 -5.49
CA SER A 44 -10.15 11.56 -5.57
C SER A 44 -10.16 13.01 -5.10
N ALA A 45 -9.00 13.51 -4.68
CA ALA A 45 -8.83 14.90 -4.30
C ALA A 45 -7.46 15.41 -4.76
N CYS A 46 -7.42 16.70 -5.12
CA CYS A 46 -6.21 17.44 -5.40
C CYS A 46 -6.20 18.63 -4.43
N VAL A 47 -5.34 18.57 -3.42
CA VAL A 47 -5.25 19.58 -2.37
C VAL A 47 -4.07 20.49 -2.68
N CYS A 48 -4.34 21.77 -2.89
CA CYS A 48 -3.34 22.74 -3.33
C CYS A 48 -3.12 23.82 -2.27
N THR A 49 -1.88 24.31 -2.17
CA THR A 49 -1.64 25.63 -1.57
C THR A 49 -2.34 26.71 -2.38
N GLU A 50 -2.69 27.84 -1.74
CA GLU A 50 -3.29 28.99 -2.43
C GLU A 50 -2.43 29.44 -3.62
N ARG A 51 -1.10 29.46 -3.44
CA ARG A 51 -0.15 29.82 -4.50
C ARG A 51 -0.27 28.92 -5.72
N ALA A 52 -0.40 27.61 -5.52
CA ALA A 52 -0.56 26.64 -6.61
C ALA A 52 -1.97 26.71 -7.23
N PHE A 53 -2.99 27.01 -6.43
CA PHE A 53 -4.38 27.12 -6.89
C PHE A 53 -4.71 28.46 -7.56
N LYS A 54 -3.86 29.48 -7.41
CA LYS A 54 -4.13 30.87 -7.84
C LYS A 54 -4.64 31.01 -9.28
N GLY A 55 -4.17 30.17 -10.20
CA GLY A 55 -4.61 30.18 -11.60
C GLY A 55 -6.09 29.84 -11.82
N MET A 56 -6.73 29.18 -10.84
CA MET A 56 -8.14 28.82 -10.87
C MET A 56 -9.07 29.94 -10.38
N PHE A 57 -8.56 30.97 -9.67
CA PHE A 57 -9.41 32.01 -9.09
C PHE A 57 -10.12 32.90 -10.12
N PRO A 58 -9.50 33.31 -11.25
CA PRO A 58 -10.18 34.13 -12.24
C PRO A 58 -11.32 33.41 -12.95
N ASP A 59 -11.22 32.08 -13.10
CA ASP A 59 -12.23 31.23 -13.72
C ASP A 59 -12.37 29.91 -12.93
N PRO A 60 -13.32 29.83 -11.99
CA PRO A 60 -13.51 28.64 -11.16
C PRO A 60 -14.06 27.43 -11.93
N LEU A 61 -14.51 27.62 -13.19
CA LEU A 61 -15.03 26.54 -14.03
C LEU A 61 -14.01 26.02 -15.04
N LEU A 62 -12.81 26.59 -15.08
CA LEU A 62 -11.70 26.19 -15.95
C LEU A 62 -11.39 24.68 -15.87
N HIS A 63 -11.58 24.09 -14.69
CA HIS A 63 -11.50 22.66 -14.46
C HIS A 63 -12.65 22.22 -13.55
N SER A 64 -13.48 21.33 -14.06
CA SER A 64 -14.63 20.79 -13.33
C SER A 64 -14.89 19.34 -13.71
N THR A 65 -15.73 18.67 -12.92
CA THR A 65 -16.18 17.31 -13.19
C THR A 65 -17.61 17.14 -12.68
N THR A 66 -18.45 16.42 -13.42
CA THR A 66 -19.88 16.26 -13.13
C THR A 66 -20.13 15.56 -11.79
N THR A 67 -19.26 14.62 -11.40
CA THR A 67 -19.44 13.79 -10.20
C THR A 67 -18.47 14.14 -9.07
N GLY A 68 -17.56 15.10 -9.27
CA GLY A 68 -16.60 15.51 -8.24
C GLY A 68 -17.28 16.20 -7.06
N GLY A 69 -16.86 15.86 -5.85
CA GLY A 69 -17.40 16.45 -4.62
C GLY A 69 -18.84 16.03 -4.29
N ASN A 70 -19.39 15.00 -4.96
CA ASN A 70 -20.74 14.54 -4.68
C ASN A 70 -20.92 14.16 -3.19
N PRO A 71 -22.09 14.39 -2.57
CA PRO A 71 -22.28 14.21 -1.13
C PRO A 71 -21.99 12.79 -0.62
N LEU A 72 -22.29 11.75 -1.42
CA LEU A 72 -22.06 10.36 -1.04
C LEU A 72 -20.57 10.06 -0.91
N ALA A 73 -19.78 10.44 -1.91
CA ALA A 73 -18.33 10.25 -1.90
C ALA A 73 -17.67 11.07 -0.79
N THR A 74 -18.09 12.32 -0.62
CA THR A 74 -17.58 13.19 0.43
C THR A 74 -17.90 12.63 1.83
N ALA A 75 -19.10 12.12 2.08
CA ALA A 75 -19.47 11.49 3.35
C ALA A 75 -18.62 10.24 3.65
N ALA A 76 -18.40 9.38 2.64
CA ALA A 76 -17.51 8.23 2.77
C ALA A 76 -16.06 8.65 3.06
N GLY A 77 -15.59 9.74 2.43
CA GLY A 77 -14.28 10.32 2.70
C GLY A 77 -14.12 10.79 4.14
N ILE A 78 -15.09 11.57 4.63
CA ILE A 78 -15.10 12.05 6.03
C ILE A 78 -15.06 10.86 7.00
N ALA A 79 -15.88 9.83 6.76
CA ALA A 79 -15.91 8.63 7.60
C ALA A 79 -14.57 7.88 7.57
N ALA A 80 -13.94 7.75 6.40
CA ALA A 80 -12.64 7.09 6.26
C ALA A 80 -11.53 7.82 7.04
N PHE A 81 -11.43 9.14 6.90
CA PHE A 81 -10.50 9.95 7.70
C PHE A 81 -10.79 9.81 9.21
N HIS A 82 -12.07 9.84 9.61
CA HIS A 82 -12.44 9.67 11.00
C HIS A 82 -11.94 8.34 11.57
N VAL A 83 -12.19 7.22 10.89
CA VAL A 83 -11.75 5.88 11.32
C VAL A 83 -10.23 5.78 11.37
N ILE A 84 -9.51 6.28 10.35
CA ILE A 84 -8.04 6.25 10.33
C ILE A 84 -7.46 6.95 11.57
N LEU A 85 -8.02 8.10 11.95
CA LEU A 85 -7.56 8.91 13.07
C LEU A 85 -8.01 8.35 14.42
N SER A 86 -9.29 8.00 14.57
CA SER A 86 -9.87 7.58 15.85
C SER A 86 -9.41 6.20 16.30
N GLU A 87 -9.12 5.30 15.36
CA GLU A 87 -8.64 3.95 15.64
C GLU A 87 -7.11 3.78 15.57
N ASP A 88 -6.36 4.87 15.38
CA ASP A 88 -4.90 4.85 15.17
C ASP A 88 -4.46 3.83 14.11
N LEU A 89 -5.08 3.87 12.93
CA LEU A 89 -4.75 2.91 11.86
C LEU A 89 -3.32 3.11 11.34
N CYS A 90 -2.76 4.31 11.46
CA CYS A 90 -1.36 4.59 11.17
C CYS A 90 -0.44 3.80 12.12
N GLY A 91 -0.66 3.87 13.44
CA GLY A 91 0.09 3.10 14.42
C GLY A 91 -0.08 1.59 14.27
N LYS A 92 -1.29 1.11 13.95
CA LYS A 92 -1.52 -0.31 13.62
C LYS A 92 -0.72 -0.74 12.39
N ALA A 93 -0.69 0.07 11.33
CA ALA A 93 0.09 -0.22 10.13
C ALA A 93 1.60 -0.27 10.40
N GLN A 94 2.13 0.59 11.28
CA GLN A 94 3.53 0.51 11.72
C GLN A 94 3.83 -0.79 12.47
N LYS A 95 2.97 -1.17 13.43
CA LYS A 95 3.13 -2.41 14.23
C LYS A 95 3.08 -3.66 13.35
N SER A 96 2.03 -3.82 12.56
CA SER A 96 1.86 -4.96 11.66
C SER A 96 2.94 -4.99 10.57
N GLY A 97 3.34 -3.82 10.08
CA GLY A 97 4.46 -3.67 9.13
C GLY A 97 5.77 -4.19 9.69
N ALA A 98 6.10 -3.87 10.95
CA ALA A 98 7.32 -4.35 11.60
C ALA A 98 7.35 -5.89 11.71
N ILE A 99 6.20 -6.50 12.05
CA ILE A 99 6.08 -7.97 12.13
C ILE A 99 6.31 -8.61 10.76
N PHE A 100 5.72 -8.05 9.69
CA PHE A 100 6.00 -8.51 8.33
C PHE A 100 7.49 -8.40 7.99
N MET A 101 8.13 -7.26 8.27
CA MET A 101 9.54 -7.06 7.93
C MET A 101 10.46 -8.06 8.66
N GLU A 102 10.20 -8.36 9.93
CA GLU A 102 10.93 -9.39 10.68
C GLU A 102 10.72 -10.79 10.09
N GLY A 103 9.48 -11.12 9.72
CA GLY A 103 9.16 -12.40 9.09
C GLY A 103 9.82 -12.57 7.72
N LEU A 104 9.78 -11.52 6.89
CA LEU A 104 10.41 -11.51 5.57
C LEU A 104 11.93 -11.60 5.66
N GLU A 105 12.55 -11.05 6.70
CA GLU A 105 13.98 -11.25 6.96
C GLU A 105 14.31 -12.74 7.17
N LYS A 106 13.50 -13.44 7.96
CA LYS A 106 13.68 -14.89 8.20
C LYS A 106 13.51 -15.69 6.92
N LEU A 107 12.47 -15.38 6.12
CA LEU A 107 12.23 -16.03 4.82
C LEU A 107 13.37 -15.77 3.84
N HIS A 108 13.89 -14.55 3.79
CA HIS A 108 15.03 -14.19 2.94
C HIS A 108 16.29 -14.98 3.31
N LYS A 109 16.58 -15.14 4.60
CA LYS A 109 17.69 -15.97 5.08
C LYS A 109 17.50 -17.46 4.76
N LYS A 110 16.25 -17.94 4.83
CA LYS A 110 15.91 -19.35 4.56
C LYS A 110 15.93 -19.68 3.07
N TYR A 111 15.56 -18.73 2.21
CA TYR A 111 15.43 -18.92 0.75
C TYR A 111 16.25 -17.89 -0.06
N PRO A 112 17.58 -17.76 0.16
CA PRO A 112 18.38 -16.65 -0.33
C PRO A 112 18.54 -16.61 -1.85
N LYS A 113 18.39 -17.75 -2.55
CA LYS A 113 18.41 -17.80 -4.03
C LYS A 113 17.09 -17.43 -4.69
N LEU A 114 15.97 -17.52 -3.96
CA LEU A 114 14.62 -17.30 -4.48
C LEU A 114 14.12 -15.89 -4.15
N LEU A 115 14.17 -15.50 -2.87
CA LEU A 115 13.81 -14.16 -2.42
C LEU A 115 15.07 -13.31 -2.42
N THR A 116 15.24 -12.44 -3.42
CA THR A 116 16.44 -11.60 -3.58
C THR A 116 16.50 -10.47 -2.57
N THR A 117 15.37 -9.81 -2.32
CA THR A 117 15.27 -8.74 -1.32
C THR A 117 13.82 -8.53 -0.90
N TYR A 118 13.64 -7.80 0.19
CA TYR A 118 12.35 -7.32 0.67
C TYR A 118 12.50 -5.89 1.14
N ARG A 119 11.45 -5.10 0.99
CA ARG A 119 11.46 -3.67 1.35
C ARG A 119 10.05 -3.20 1.65
N GLY A 120 9.93 -2.16 2.45
CA GLY A 120 8.63 -1.57 2.71
C GLY A 120 8.64 -0.61 3.87
N ARG A 121 7.49 0.05 4.06
CA ARG A 121 7.20 0.84 5.24
C ARG A 121 5.71 0.73 5.58
N GLY A 122 5.40 0.60 6.87
CA GLY A 122 4.04 0.32 7.30
C GLY A 122 3.54 -0.94 6.61
N LEU A 123 2.38 -0.86 5.97
CA LEU A 123 1.80 -1.97 5.20
C LEU A 123 1.92 -1.76 3.69
N MET A 124 2.94 -1.01 3.24
CA MET A 124 3.36 -0.97 1.84
C MET A 124 4.66 -1.73 1.69
N ILE A 125 4.53 -3.02 1.40
CA ILE A 125 5.63 -3.98 1.46
C ILE A 125 5.76 -4.68 0.10
N ALA A 126 7.00 -5.02 -0.25
CA ALA A 126 7.36 -5.70 -1.47
C ALA A 126 8.36 -6.81 -1.19
N MET A 127 8.11 -7.98 -1.77
CA MET A 127 9.07 -9.07 -1.94
C MET A 127 9.58 -9.04 -3.38
N GLU A 128 10.88 -9.08 -3.57
CA GLU A 128 11.47 -9.17 -4.91
C GLU A 128 12.19 -10.51 -5.08
N PHE A 129 11.72 -11.28 -6.05
CA PHE A 129 12.22 -12.61 -6.37
C PHE A 129 13.37 -12.53 -7.38
N CYS A 130 14.14 -13.61 -7.48
CA CYS A 130 15.21 -13.72 -8.48
C CYS A 130 14.66 -13.67 -9.92
N ASP A 131 13.46 -14.18 -10.10
CA ASP A 131 12.76 -14.32 -11.37
C ASP A 131 11.24 -14.08 -11.18
N GLY A 132 10.59 -13.54 -12.22
CA GLY A 132 9.18 -13.19 -12.18
C GLY A 132 8.28 -14.43 -12.15
N ASP A 133 8.59 -15.44 -12.96
CA ASP A 133 7.78 -16.66 -13.05
C ASP A 133 7.83 -17.42 -11.73
N MET A 134 9.02 -17.52 -11.12
CA MET A 134 9.16 -18.11 -9.77
C MET A 134 8.41 -17.31 -8.70
N GLY A 135 8.39 -15.97 -8.80
CA GLY A 135 7.58 -15.13 -7.93
C GLY A 135 6.08 -15.42 -8.05
N TYR A 136 5.57 -15.61 -9.27
CA TYR A 136 4.18 -15.98 -9.51
C TYR A 136 3.86 -17.43 -9.15
N GLU A 137 4.80 -18.36 -9.22
CA GLU A 137 4.63 -19.70 -8.65
C GLU A 137 4.38 -19.63 -7.14
N VAL A 138 5.15 -18.80 -6.42
CA VAL A 138 4.91 -18.57 -4.97
C VAL A 138 3.54 -17.95 -4.74
N VAL A 139 3.12 -16.99 -5.56
CA VAL A 139 1.76 -16.40 -5.48
C VAL A 139 0.68 -17.46 -5.69
N TYR A 140 0.85 -18.36 -6.66
CA TYR A 140 -0.11 -19.43 -6.93
C TYR A 140 -0.19 -20.42 -5.77
N GLU A 141 0.94 -20.82 -5.20
CA GLU A 141 0.98 -21.67 -4.01
C GLU A 141 0.33 -20.98 -2.80
N ALA A 142 0.57 -19.68 -2.59
CA ALA A 142 -0.05 -18.92 -1.50
C ALA A 142 -1.56 -18.76 -1.70
N PHE A 143 -2.01 -18.58 -2.95
CA PHE A 143 -3.42 -18.50 -3.31
C PHE A 143 -4.16 -19.80 -2.97
N ASN A 144 -3.57 -20.95 -3.29
CA ASN A 144 -4.12 -22.27 -2.94
C ASN A 144 -4.21 -22.51 -1.42
N ARG A 145 -3.49 -21.72 -0.62
CA ARG A 145 -3.51 -21.73 0.85
C ARG A 145 -4.37 -20.63 1.45
N GLY A 146 -5.06 -19.84 0.61
CA GLY A 146 -6.05 -18.86 1.04
C GLY A 146 -5.52 -17.44 1.21
N ILE A 147 -4.38 -17.08 0.60
CA ILE A 147 -3.88 -15.69 0.59
C ILE A 147 -3.80 -15.16 -0.83
N LEU A 148 -4.46 -14.03 -1.06
CA LEU A 148 -4.37 -13.29 -2.32
C LEU A 148 -3.18 -12.34 -2.30
N LEU A 149 -2.24 -12.58 -3.21
CA LEU A 149 -1.11 -11.69 -3.50
C LEU A 149 -1.16 -11.27 -4.97
N SER A 150 -0.43 -10.22 -5.31
CA SER A 150 -0.36 -9.69 -6.67
C SER A 150 1.03 -9.14 -6.96
N GLY A 151 1.37 -9.06 -8.25
CA GLY A 151 2.59 -8.40 -8.71
C GLY A 151 2.52 -6.88 -8.62
N SER A 152 3.59 -6.23 -9.07
CA SER A 152 3.62 -4.80 -9.33
C SER A 152 3.50 -4.52 -10.83
N LEU A 153 2.86 -3.40 -11.22
CA LEU A 153 2.63 -3.07 -12.63
C LEU A 153 3.92 -2.79 -13.42
N ILE A 154 5.01 -2.39 -12.75
CA ILE A 154 6.23 -1.90 -13.38
C ILE A 154 7.48 -2.77 -13.11
N ASN A 155 7.35 -3.80 -12.28
CA ASN A 155 8.43 -4.73 -12.00
C ASN A 155 7.86 -6.15 -11.84
N ALA A 156 8.10 -6.99 -12.85
CA ALA A 156 7.59 -8.37 -12.93
C ALA A 156 8.13 -9.29 -11.83
N LYS A 157 9.28 -8.97 -11.23
CA LYS A 157 9.89 -9.76 -10.14
C LYS A 157 9.38 -9.38 -8.75
N THR A 158 8.58 -8.31 -8.65
CA THR A 158 8.10 -7.78 -7.38
C THR A 158 6.66 -8.21 -7.10
N ILE A 159 6.46 -8.90 -5.98
CA ILE A 159 5.15 -9.22 -5.42
C ILE A 159 4.87 -8.27 -4.26
N ARG A 160 3.70 -7.65 -4.26
CA ARG A 160 3.28 -6.70 -3.21
C ARG A 160 2.54 -7.40 -2.08
N ILE A 161 2.80 -6.93 -0.86
CA ILE A 161 2.04 -7.23 0.35
C ILE A 161 1.44 -5.90 0.81
N GLU A 162 0.15 -5.71 0.53
CA GLU A 162 -0.59 -4.48 0.84
C GLU A 162 -1.97 -4.79 1.48
N PRO A 163 -2.00 -5.43 2.66
CA PRO A 163 -3.26 -5.80 3.31
C PRO A 163 -4.05 -4.56 3.81
N PRO A 164 -5.33 -4.71 4.20
CA PRO A 164 -6.05 -3.66 4.92
C PRO A 164 -5.32 -3.21 6.19
N LEU A 165 -5.45 -1.94 6.58
CA LEU A 165 -4.77 -1.40 7.78
C LEU A 165 -5.28 -2.01 9.09
N VAL A 166 -6.46 -2.61 9.05
CA VAL A 166 -7.08 -3.33 10.17
C VAL A 166 -6.56 -4.78 10.32
N ILE A 167 -5.56 -5.20 9.53
CA ILE A 167 -4.99 -6.54 9.64
C ILE A 167 -4.46 -6.80 11.06
N THR A 168 -4.86 -7.93 11.63
CA THR A 168 -4.46 -8.35 12.98
C THR A 168 -3.10 -9.04 12.94
N GLU A 169 -2.39 -9.05 14.07
CA GLU A 169 -1.13 -9.77 14.21
C GLU A 169 -1.27 -11.27 13.88
N GLU A 170 -2.38 -11.89 14.28
CA GLU A 170 -2.70 -13.28 13.93
C GLU A 170 -2.73 -13.49 12.42
N HIS A 171 -3.40 -12.61 11.68
CA HIS A 171 -3.43 -12.66 10.21
C HIS A 171 -2.05 -12.42 9.59
N VAL A 172 -1.23 -11.53 10.16
CA VAL A 172 0.14 -11.31 9.69
C VAL A 172 0.99 -12.57 9.88
N ARG A 173 0.93 -13.21 11.05
CA ARG A 173 1.67 -14.45 11.35
C ARG A 173 1.24 -15.59 10.43
N LYS A 174 -0.07 -15.79 10.30
CA LYS A 174 -0.62 -16.77 9.35
C LYS A 174 -0.17 -16.52 7.91
N ALA A 175 -0.04 -15.25 7.51
CA ALA A 175 0.46 -14.90 6.19
C ALA A 175 1.93 -15.24 5.99
N LEU A 176 2.76 -15.02 7.01
CA LEU A 176 4.16 -15.41 6.98
C LEU A 176 4.34 -16.92 6.96
N ASP A 177 3.53 -17.68 7.70
CA ASP A 177 3.56 -19.14 7.70
C ASP A 177 3.19 -19.71 6.31
N ILE A 178 2.13 -19.19 5.71
CA ILE A 178 1.71 -19.58 4.35
C ILE A 178 2.80 -19.24 3.32
N LEU A 179 3.43 -18.06 3.43
CA LEU A 179 4.55 -17.69 2.57
C LEU A 179 5.75 -18.63 2.73
N ASP A 180 6.07 -19.04 3.97
CA ASP A 180 7.13 -20.01 4.25
C ASP A 180 6.84 -21.35 3.57
N GLU A 181 5.63 -21.88 3.73
CA GLU A 181 5.21 -23.13 3.09
C GLU A 181 5.25 -23.03 1.56
N SER A 182 4.73 -21.95 0.99
CA SER A 182 4.73 -21.73 -0.46
C SER A 182 6.14 -21.63 -1.03
N MET A 183 7.02 -20.85 -0.40
CA MET A 183 8.43 -20.78 -0.79
C MET A 183 9.14 -22.12 -0.61
N GLY A 184 8.81 -22.89 0.44
CA GLY A 184 9.34 -24.23 0.68
C GLY A 184 8.98 -25.25 -0.40
N ILE A 185 7.87 -25.06 -1.11
CA ILE A 185 7.50 -25.86 -2.29
C ILE A 185 8.25 -25.42 -3.55
N VAL A 186 8.37 -24.12 -3.78
CA VAL A 186 8.99 -23.57 -5.01
C VAL A 186 10.51 -23.68 -4.98
N TYR A 187 11.15 -23.40 -3.84
CA TYR A 187 12.61 -23.37 -3.71
C TYR A 187 13.32 -24.66 -4.19
N PRO A 188 12.95 -25.87 -3.73
CA PRO A 188 13.58 -27.10 -4.19
C PRO A 188 13.17 -27.53 -5.60
N LYS A 189 12.17 -26.90 -6.23
CA LYS A 189 11.88 -27.15 -7.67
C LYS A 189 12.96 -26.54 -8.56
N HIS A 190 13.54 -25.41 -8.13
CA HIS A 190 14.44 -24.60 -8.95
C HIS A 190 15.91 -24.60 -8.50
N PHE A 191 16.21 -24.91 -7.23
CA PHE A 191 17.55 -24.71 -6.64
C PHE A 191 18.18 -25.94 -5.97
N LYS A 192 17.86 -27.15 -6.45
CA LYS A 192 18.58 -28.38 -6.03
C LYS A 192 20.07 -28.31 -6.37
#